data_AF-A0A3N5SKJ1-F1
#
_entry.id   AF-A0A3N5SKJ1-F1
#
_cell.length_a   1.000
_cell.length_b   1.000
_cell.length_c   1.000
_cell.angle_alpha   90.00
_cell.angle_beta   90.00
_cell.angle_gamma   90.00
#
_symmetry.space_group_name_H-M   'P 1'
#
loop_
_entity.id
_entity.type
_entity.pdbx_description
1 polymer ?
#
loop_
_entity_poly.entity_id
_entity_poly.type
_entity_poly.pdbx_seq_one_letter_code
_entity_poly.pdbx_strand_id
1 'polypeptide(L)' 'HLTNVRSSRGDMEIRLTPPRMMSLDEAVEYLADDELLEVTPESYRIRKRILATEERGKQTKKIKEQLEEA' A
#
# COMPACT_ATOMS: atom_id res chain seq x y z
N HIS A 1 3.04 -12.51 7.93
CA HIS A 1 1.95 -12.73 8.91
C HIS A 1 2.29 -13.94 9.75
N LEU A 2 2.62 -13.75 11.04
CA LEU A 2 2.79 -14.86 11.98
C LEU A 2 1.44 -15.15 12.64
N THR A 3 0.91 -16.35 12.41
CA THR A 3 -0.38 -16.85 12.92
C THR A 3 -0.23 -17.78 14.12
N ASN A 4 0.87 -17.74 14.86
CA ASN A 4 1.08 -18.64 16.00
C ASN A 4 0.95 -17.91 17.34
N VAL A 5 -0.30 -17.58 17.72
CA VAL A 5 -0.67 -17.19 19.09
C VAL A 5 -0.90 -18.46 19.91
N ARG A 6 0.15 -19.24 20.19
CA ARG A 6 0.15 -20.25 21.29
C ARG A 6 1.52 -20.91 21.51
N SER A 7 2.47 -20.16 22.06
CA SER A 7 3.57 -20.79 22.81
C SER A 7 4.29 -19.77 23.68
N SER A 8 4.11 -19.98 24.98
CA SER A 8 4.90 -19.42 26.07
C SER A 8 6.41 -19.47 25.80
N ARG A 9 7.06 -18.32 25.63
CA ARG A 9 8.44 -18.03 26.09
C ARG A 9 8.85 -16.59 25.76
N GLY A 10 9.04 -15.79 26.81
CA GLY A 10 9.77 -14.53 26.82
C GLY A 10 8.94 -13.31 26.44
N ASP A 11 8.69 -12.42 27.40
CA ASP A 11 8.27 -11.05 27.15
C ASP A 11 9.34 -10.33 26.32
N MET A 12 9.32 -10.53 25.01
CA MET A 12 9.99 -9.62 24.08
C MET A 12 9.05 -8.43 23.88
N GLU A 13 9.39 -7.31 24.51
CA GLU A 13 8.74 -6.03 24.24
C GLU A 13 8.96 -5.69 22.76
N ILE A 14 7.91 -5.83 21.95
CA ILE A 14 7.94 -5.42 20.54
C ILE A 14 7.90 -3.90 20.52
N ARG A 15 9.07 -3.27 20.31
CA ARG A 15 9.15 -1.82 20.07
C ARG A 15 8.79 -1.52 18.63
N LEU A 16 7.69 -0.81 18.43
CA LEU A 16 7.28 -0.32 17.11
C LEU A 16 8.02 0.98 16.81
N THR A 17 8.65 1.04 15.64
CA THR A 17 9.15 2.31 15.11
C THR A 17 7.97 3.24 14.85
N PRO A 18 8.06 4.53 15.22
CA PRO A 18 7.00 5.50 14.93
C PRO A 18 6.66 5.54 13.42
N PRO A 19 5.37 5.75 13.07
CA PRO A 19 4.98 5.88 11.67
C PRO A 19 5.57 7.14 11.06
N ARG A 20 5.84 7.09 9.75
CA ARG A 20 6.19 8.28 8.98
C ARG A 20 4.93 9.13 8.78
N MET A 21 4.94 10.33 9.34
CA MET A 21 3.93 11.34 9.07
C MET A 21 4.34 12.07 7.79
N MET A 22 3.52 11.99 6.75
CA MET A 22 3.69 12.78 5.52
C MET A 22 2.69 13.92 5.55
N SER A 23 3.06 15.11 5.08
CA SER A 23 2.12 16.21 4.80
C SER A 23 1.23 15.88 3.60
N LEU A 24 0.23 16.74 3.31
CA LEU A 24 -0.63 16.55 2.15
C LEU A 24 0.18 16.63 0.85
N ASP A 25 1.06 17.62 0.73
CA ASP A 25 1.90 17.83 -0.45
C ASP A 25 2.89 16.68 -0.64
N GLU A 26 3.52 16.23 0.45
CA GLU A 26 4.42 15.07 0.42
C GLU A 26 3.68 13.79 0.01
N ALA A 27 2.44 13.62 0.46
CA ALA A 27 1.62 12.47 0.10
C ALA A 27 1.20 12.48 -1.37
N VAL A 28 0.98 13.67 -1.97
CA VAL A 28 0.69 13.83 -3.40
C VAL A 28 1.93 13.55 -4.24
N GLU A 29 3.09 14.07 -3.84
CA GLU A 29 4.37 13.83 -4.52
C GLU A 29 4.78 12.36 -4.47
N TYR A 30 4.41 11.65 -3.41
CA TYR A 30 4.72 10.23 -3.23
C TYR A 30 3.98 9.29 -4.20
N LEU A 31 2.84 9.71 -4.79
CA LEU A 31 1.98 8.81 -5.57
C LEU A 31 2.60 8.35 -6.88
N ALA A 32 2.43 7.06 -7.20
CA ALA A 32 2.60 6.53 -8.54
C ALA A 32 1.32 6.68 -9.40
N ASP A 33 1.44 6.46 -10.72
CA ASP A 33 0.33 6.56 -11.68
C ASP A 33 -0.85 5.62 -11.37
N ASP A 34 -0.56 4.46 -10.74
CA ASP A 34 -1.55 3.46 -10.34
C ASP A 34 -2.06 3.64 -8.91
N GLU A 35 -1.72 4.75 -8.26
CA GLU A 35 -2.10 5.10 -6.88
C GLU A 35 -3.02 6.33 -6.85
N LEU A 36 -3.69 6.49 -5.71
CA LEU A 36 -4.64 7.56 -5.43
C LEU A 36 -4.49 7.98 -3.97
N LEU A 37 -4.68 9.28 -3.73
CA LEU A 37 -4.87 9.83 -2.41
C LEU A 37 -6.36 9.93 -2.10
N GLU A 38 -6.83 9.15 -1.13
CA GLU A 38 -8.19 9.26 -0.60
C GLU A 38 -8.20 10.32 0.50
N VAL A 39 -8.99 11.38 0.33
CA VAL A 39 -9.05 12.51 1.26
C VAL A 39 -10.42 12.57 1.91
N THR A 40 -10.43 12.78 3.23
CA THR A 40 -11.60 13.05 4.07
C THR A 40 -11.32 14.31 4.89
N PRO A 41 -12.33 14.95 5.52
CA PRO A 41 -12.10 16.17 6.31
C PRO A 41 -11.10 16.00 7.46
N GLU A 42 -11.02 14.80 8.06
CA GLU A 42 -10.17 14.52 9.22
C GLU A 42 -8.85 13.83 8.87
N SER A 43 -8.76 13.20 7.69
CA SER A 43 -7.61 12.35 7.34
C SER A 43 -7.48 12.11 5.84
N TYR A 44 -6.30 11.65 5.44
CA TYR A 44 -6.06 11.11 4.09
C TYR A 44 -5.25 9.83 4.15
N ARG A 45 -5.39 9.01 3.11
CA ARG A 45 -4.70 7.72 2.96
C ARG A 45 -4.31 7.48 1.52
N ILE A 46 -3.11 6.91 1.33
CA ILE A 46 -2.64 6.47 0.02
C ILE A 46 -3.16 5.06 -0.24
N ARG A 47 -3.67 4.83 -1.44
CA ARG A 47 -4.20 3.53 -1.87
C ARG A 47 -3.93 3.28 -3.34
N LYS A 48 -3.92 2.01 -3.74
CA LYS A 48 -3.91 1.64 -5.16
C LYS A 48 -5.26 1.98 -5.81
N ARG A 49 -5.21 2.38 -7.07
CA ARG A 49 -6.38 2.60 -7.93
C ARG A 49 -7.22 1.33 -8.03
N ILE A 50 -6.58 0.19 -8.25
CA ILE A 50 -7.19 -1.14 -8.17
C ILE A 50 -6.75 -1.76 -6.85
N LEU A 51 -7.70 -1.97 -5.94
CA LEU A 51 -7.43 -2.54 -4.62
C LEU A 51 -7.07 -4.03 -4.70
N ALA A 52 -7.83 -4.78 -5.50
CA ALA A 52 -7.65 -6.23 -5.63
C ALA A 52 -6.31 -6.56 -6.31
N THR A 53 -5.46 -7.30 -5.60
CA THR A 53 -4.12 -7.65 -6.09
C THR A 53 -4.15 -8.46 -7.38
N GLU A 54 -5.08 -9.41 -7.51
CA GLU A 54 -5.23 -10.23 -8.71
C GLU A 54 -5.59 -9.39 -9.94
N GLU A 55 -6.55 -8.49 -9.78
CA GLU A 55 -7.00 -7.60 -10.85
C GLU A 55 -5.90 -6.61 -11.27
N ARG A 56 -5.09 -6.13 -10.32
CA ARG A 56 -3.88 -5.36 -10.65
C ARG A 56 -2.94 -6.15 -11.54
N GLY A 57 -2.63 -7.40 -11.17
CA GLY A 57 -1.73 -8.26 -11.94
C GLY A 57 -2.22 -8.49 -13.37
N LYS A 58 -3.52 -8.75 -13.53
CA LYS A 58 -4.15 -8.90 -14.86
C LYS A 58 -4.04 -7.62 -15.68
N GLN A 59 -4.33 -6.46 -15.09
CA GLN A 59 -4.28 -5.17 -15.78
C GLN A 59 -2.85 -4.80 -16.19
N THR A 60 -1.86 -4.97 -15.32
CA THR A 60 -0.44 -4.72 -15.63
C THR A 60 0.03 -5.60 -16.79
N LYS A 61 -0.33 -6.89 -16.78
CA LYS A 61 0.01 -7.82 -17.87
C LYS A 61 -0.60 -7.36 -19.20
N LYS A 62 -1.89 -7.02 -19.18
CA LYS A 62 -2.60 -6.55 -20.37
C LYS A 62 -2.01 -5.26 -20.95
N ILE A 63 -1.68 -4.29 -20.09
CA ILE A 63 -1.02 -3.04 -20.52
C ILE A 63 0.32 -3.34 -21.16
N LYS A 64 1.11 -4.27 -20.59
CA LYS A 64 2.40 -4.66 -21.15
C LYS A 64 2.27 -5.31 -22.52
N GLU A 65 1.35 -6.26 -22.69
CA GLU A 65 1.08 -6.91 -23.98
C GLU A 65 0.67 -5.88 -25.04
N GLN A 66 -0.21 -4.93 -24.69
CA GLN A 66 -0.63 -3.86 -25.57
C GLN A 66 0.50 -2.90 -25.97
N LEU A 67 1.47 -2.67 -25.09
CA LEU A 67 2.65 -1.85 -25.38
C LEU A 67 3.67 -2.60 -26.25
N GLU A 68 3.75 -3.93 -26.15
CA GLU A 68 4.63 -4.75 -26.99
C GLU A 68 4.07 -4.94 -28.41
N GLU A 69 2.74 -4.87 -28.57
CA GLU A 69 2.05 -4.97 -29.87
C GLU A 69 2.00 -3.63 -30.65
N ALA A 70 2.29 -2.51 -29.99
CA ALA A 70 2.27 -1.16 -30.56
C ALA A 70 3.66 -0.69 -31.05
#